data_AF-A0A0T7A061-F1
#
_entry.id   AF-A0A0T7A061-F1
#
_cell.length_a   1.000
_cell.length_b   1.000
_cell.length_c   1.000
_cell.angle_alpha   90.00
_cell.angle_beta   90.00
_cell.angle_gamma   90.00
#
_symmetry.space_group_name_H-M   'P 1'
#
loop_
_entity.id
_entity.type
_entity.pdbx_description
1 polymer ?
#
loop_
_entity_poly.entity_id
_entity_poly.type
_entity_poly.pdbx_seq_one_letter_code
_entity_poly.pdbx_strand_id
1 'polypeptide(L)'
;KKYLEVQLECSFTDDSGKVSISPVTILFSMADVGTSASDFLNSHFLTTLNGEKRTTMIREERLYAYGAAEVTIDVLLLMIATGKTVSKSRTVAASTTSGHVSQFDVSPDVVASMFDLVGCELLTYTVSAGQRSQTYLLDQQLDRMPPSPVLLFTNSFGCEEFIYCNGLHKKESKYNRETARFIAKLRNYSIVENREFTANTGYLNEAEADWADELFRAEEVCLWVDGHRGKNVVISDSKSEISNANDNMPSFEFVYSYAQRIHNVMQVVHAGRVFDNTFDSTFE
;
A
#
# COMPACT_ATOMS: atom_id res chain seq x y z
N LYS A 1 -13.06 8.91 11.51
CA LYS A 1 -13.42 7.58 10.98
C LYS A 1 -14.08 7.80 9.63
N LYS A 2 -13.43 7.43 8.53
CA LYS A 2 -14.14 7.28 7.26
C LYS A 2 -15.03 6.05 7.41
N TYR A 3 -16.34 6.22 7.22
CA TYR A 3 -17.27 5.10 7.25
C TYR A 3 -17.15 4.41 5.89
N LEU A 4 -16.70 3.14 5.89
CA LEU A 4 -16.66 2.32 4.67
C LEU A 4 -18.07 2.05 4.14
N GLU A 5 -19.05 2.04 5.04
CA GLU A 5 -20.46 1.78 4.75
C GLU A 5 -21.36 2.65 5.63
N VAL A 6 -22.44 3.17 5.04
CA VAL A 6 -23.54 3.84 5.73
C VAL A 6 -24.86 3.25 5.24
N GLN A 7 -25.73 2.86 6.16
CA GLN A 7 -27.10 2.44 5.81
C GLN A 7 -28.07 3.59 6.10
N LEU A 8 -28.86 3.97 5.08
CA LEU A 8 -29.90 4.97 5.18
C LEU A 8 -31.27 4.30 5.18
N GLU A 9 -32.03 4.54 6.24
CA GLU A 9 -33.43 4.14 6.33
C GLU A 9 -34.32 5.39 6.29
N CYS A 10 -35.36 5.36 5.46
CA CYS A 10 -36.31 6.46 5.37
C CYS A 10 -37.73 5.92 5.55
N SER A 11 -38.47 6.50 6.49
CA SER A 11 -39.89 6.19 6.67
C SER A 11 -40.71 7.45 6.89
N PHE A 12 -41.84 7.53 6.19
CA PHE A 12 -42.85 8.56 6.32
C PHE A 12 -44.06 7.97 7.06
N THR A 13 -44.75 8.79 7.84
CA THR A 13 -46.00 8.38 8.50
C THR A 13 -47.01 9.50 8.31
N ASP A 14 -48.18 9.16 7.79
CA ASP A 14 -49.34 10.05 7.68
C ASP A 14 -50.62 9.34 8.19
N ASP A 15 -51.77 9.99 8.03
CA ASP A 15 -53.07 9.46 8.46
C ASP A 15 -53.47 8.15 7.75
N SER A 16 -52.79 7.79 6.65
CA SER A 16 -52.98 6.54 5.91
C SER A 16 -52.03 5.41 6.33
N GLY A 17 -51.05 5.69 7.19
CA GLY A 17 -50.15 4.72 7.79
C GLY A 17 -48.67 5.04 7.61
N LYS A 18 -47.80 4.10 8.02
CA LYS A 18 -46.34 4.20 7.84
C LYS A 18 -45.95 3.64 6.48
N VAL A 19 -45.25 4.44 5.68
CA VAL A 19 -44.59 4.01 4.44
C VAL A 19 -43.08 4.05 4.67
N SER A 20 -42.40 2.92 4.49
CA SER A 20 -40.93 2.85 4.58
C SER A 20 -40.33 2.56 3.21
N ILE A 21 -39.19 3.19 2.92
CA ILE A 21 -38.32 2.82 1.81
C ILE A 21 -37.36 1.75 2.35
N SER A 22 -37.03 0.74 1.52
CA SER A 22 -36.00 -0.24 1.88
C SER A 22 -34.68 0.46 2.23
N PRO A 23 -33.92 -0.05 3.21
CA PRO A 23 -32.61 0.49 3.54
C PRO A 23 -31.72 0.58 2.31
N VAL A 24 -31.05 1.72 2.12
CA VAL A 24 -30.06 1.92 1.06
C VAL A 24 -28.68 1.89 1.68
N THR A 25 -27.82 1.03 1.16
CA THR A 25 -26.40 0.99 1.54
C THR A 25 -25.61 1.94 0.66
N ILE A 26 -24.91 2.88 1.28
CA ILE A 26 -23.95 3.79 0.64
C ILE A 26 -22.54 3.33 1.00
N LEU A 27 -21.73 3.13 -0.02
CA LEU A 27 -20.31 2.83 0.12
C LEU A 27 -19.49 4.03 -0.30
N PHE A 28 -18.40 4.26 0.42
CA PHE A 28 -17.47 5.33 0.08
C PHE A 28 -16.71 4.98 -1.20
N SER A 29 -16.66 5.93 -2.14
CA SER A 29 -15.80 5.85 -3.32
C SER A 29 -15.39 7.24 -3.78
N MET A 30 -14.12 7.41 -4.12
CA MET A 30 -13.57 8.56 -4.84
C MET A 30 -13.17 8.21 -6.28
N ALA A 31 -13.43 6.98 -6.72
CA ALA A 31 -13.11 6.51 -8.05
C ALA A 31 -14.35 6.49 -8.94
N ASP A 32 -14.20 6.93 -10.19
CA ASP A 32 -15.21 6.66 -11.23
C ASP A 32 -14.93 5.27 -11.82
N VAL A 33 -15.75 4.30 -11.43
CA VAL A 33 -15.58 2.88 -11.79
C VAL A 33 -16.23 2.52 -13.14
N GLY A 34 -16.89 3.47 -13.82
CA GLY A 34 -17.47 3.26 -15.16
C GLY A 34 -18.57 2.17 -15.26
N THR A 35 -19.07 1.67 -14.13
CA THR A 35 -20.09 0.63 -14.03
C THR A 35 -20.99 0.84 -12.80
N SER A 36 -22.02 0.01 -12.63
CA SER A 36 -22.86 0.07 -11.44
C SER A 36 -22.09 -0.37 -10.19
N ALA A 37 -22.43 0.18 -9.02
CA ALA A 37 -21.81 -0.23 -7.77
C ALA A 37 -21.96 -1.75 -7.54
N SER A 38 -23.13 -2.32 -7.83
CA SER A 38 -23.35 -3.77 -7.69
C SER A 38 -22.43 -4.59 -8.59
N ASP A 39 -22.25 -4.19 -9.85
CA ASP A 39 -21.37 -4.90 -10.78
C ASP A 39 -19.91 -4.80 -10.35
N PHE A 40 -19.45 -3.60 -9.97
CA PHE A 40 -18.09 -3.40 -9.45
C PHE A 40 -17.85 -4.28 -8.24
N LEU A 41 -18.73 -4.21 -7.23
CA LEU A 41 -18.57 -4.96 -6.00
C LEU A 41 -18.54 -6.46 -6.23
N ASN A 42 -19.26 -7.00 -7.22
CA ASN A 42 -19.28 -8.43 -7.53
C ASN A 42 -18.07 -8.93 -8.32
N SER A 43 -17.41 -8.04 -9.07
CA SER A 43 -16.34 -8.38 -10.02
C SER A 43 -14.95 -7.88 -9.63
N HIS A 44 -14.84 -6.93 -8.70
CA HIS A 44 -13.58 -6.34 -8.27
C HIS A 44 -13.39 -6.39 -6.75
N PHE A 45 -12.13 -6.47 -6.32
CA PHE A 45 -11.76 -6.08 -4.97
C PHE A 45 -11.84 -4.55 -4.82
N LEU A 46 -11.87 -4.04 -3.60
CA LEU A 46 -11.94 -2.59 -3.31
C LEU A 46 -10.57 -1.92 -3.51
N THR A 47 -10.07 -1.95 -4.75
CA THR A 47 -8.83 -1.37 -5.22
C THR A 47 -8.99 -0.94 -6.68
N THR A 48 -8.21 0.05 -7.11
CA THR A 48 -8.13 0.44 -8.54
C THR A 48 -7.11 -0.39 -9.31
N LEU A 49 -6.33 -1.22 -8.61
CA LEU A 49 -5.39 -2.16 -9.23
C LEU A 49 -6.16 -3.14 -10.11
N ASN A 50 -5.94 -3.03 -11.41
CA ASN A 50 -6.55 -3.88 -12.43
C ASN A 50 -5.46 -4.55 -13.27
N GLY A 51 -4.95 -5.68 -12.79
CA GLY A 51 -3.88 -6.41 -13.41
C GLY A 51 -3.01 -7.11 -12.37
N GLU A 52 -1.81 -7.50 -12.76
CA GLU A 52 -0.89 -8.23 -11.88
C GLU A 52 -0.05 -7.26 -11.04
N LYS A 53 0.17 -7.56 -9.76
CA LYS A 53 1.07 -6.80 -8.88
C LYS A 53 2.32 -7.58 -8.57
N ARG A 54 3.49 -6.94 -8.65
CA ARG A 54 4.75 -7.56 -8.24
C ARG A 54 4.95 -7.39 -6.75
N THR A 55 5.35 -8.47 -6.11
CA THR A 55 5.54 -8.53 -4.67
C THR A 55 6.69 -9.46 -4.32
N THR A 56 7.02 -9.58 -3.04
CA THR A 56 8.09 -10.45 -2.54
C THR A 56 7.78 -11.01 -1.16
N MET A 57 8.59 -11.98 -0.71
CA MET A 57 8.38 -12.66 0.57
C MET A 57 8.45 -11.74 1.80
N ILE A 58 9.00 -10.53 1.65
CA ILE A 58 9.15 -9.56 2.75
C ILE A 58 8.10 -8.44 2.71
N ARG A 59 7.12 -8.50 1.80
CA ARG A 59 6.08 -7.48 1.63
C ARG A 59 4.78 -7.91 2.25
N GLU A 60 4.09 -6.94 2.84
CA GLU A 60 2.69 -7.07 3.22
C GLU A 60 1.75 -6.75 2.06
N GLU A 61 0.72 -7.56 1.89
CA GLU A 61 -0.32 -7.36 0.89
C GLU A 61 -1.70 -7.58 1.51
N ARG A 62 -2.63 -6.66 1.25
CA ARG A 62 -4.00 -6.71 1.77
C ARG A 62 -5.00 -6.53 0.66
N LEU A 63 -6.06 -7.33 0.68
CA LEU A 63 -7.21 -7.18 -0.20
C LEU A 63 -8.48 -6.98 0.60
N TYR A 64 -9.41 -6.25 0.02
CA TYR A 64 -10.68 -5.95 0.65
C TYR A 64 -11.81 -6.29 -0.31
N ALA A 65 -12.85 -6.94 0.19
CA ALA A 65 -14.03 -7.26 -0.59
C ALA A 65 -15.29 -6.97 0.20
N TYR A 66 -16.30 -6.41 -0.48
CA TYR A 66 -17.62 -6.25 0.08
C TYR A 66 -18.44 -7.54 -0.06
N GLY A 67 -18.98 -8.04 1.05
CA GLY A 67 -19.88 -9.20 1.07
C GLY A 67 -19.21 -10.57 0.89
N ALA A 68 -17.88 -10.65 0.89
CA ALA A 68 -17.14 -11.92 0.88
C ALA A 68 -16.60 -12.26 2.28
N ALA A 69 -16.86 -13.47 2.78
CA ALA A 69 -16.32 -13.94 4.06
C ALA A 69 -15.00 -14.71 3.91
N GLU A 70 -14.74 -15.22 2.70
CA GLU A 70 -13.59 -16.04 2.35
C GLU A 70 -13.13 -15.74 0.92
N VAL A 71 -11.86 -16.05 0.66
CA VAL A 71 -11.21 -16.02 -0.65
C VAL A 71 -10.57 -17.37 -0.93
N THR A 72 -10.45 -17.73 -2.21
CA THR A 72 -9.64 -18.86 -2.66
C THR A 72 -8.30 -18.34 -3.18
N ILE A 73 -7.20 -18.95 -2.72
CA ILE A 73 -5.85 -18.63 -3.15
C ILE A 73 -5.33 -19.81 -3.97
N ASP A 74 -5.09 -19.56 -5.25
CA ASP A 74 -4.47 -20.51 -6.18
C ASP A 74 -2.99 -20.15 -6.36
N VAL A 75 -2.09 -21.04 -5.97
CA VAL A 75 -0.64 -20.83 -6.08
C VAL A 75 -0.05 -21.62 -7.23
N LEU A 76 0.99 -21.07 -7.85
CA LEU A 76 1.89 -21.79 -8.75
C LEU A 76 3.26 -21.90 -8.08
N LEU A 77 3.72 -23.14 -7.90
CA LEU A 77 4.96 -23.48 -7.24
C LEU A 77 5.96 -24.09 -8.23
N LEU A 78 7.25 -23.79 -8.08
CA LEU A 78 8.35 -24.46 -8.77
C LEU A 78 8.95 -25.54 -7.85
N MET A 79 8.92 -26.80 -8.26
CA MET A 79 9.61 -27.89 -7.55
C MET A 79 11.11 -27.85 -7.86
N ILE A 80 11.93 -27.47 -6.89
CA ILE A 80 13.38 -27.23 -7.06
C ILE A 80 14.09 -28.48 -7.61
N ALA A 81 13.77 -29.65 -7.08
CA ALA A 81 14.43 -30.90 -7.45
C ALA A 81 14.19 -31.34 -8.91
N THR A 82 13.10 -30.88 -9.53
CA THR A 82 12.68 -31.37 -10.86
C THR A 82 12.55 -30.28 -11.91
N GLY A 83 12.54 -29.00 -11.49
CA GLY A 83 12.24 -27.85 -12.36
C GLY A 83 10.81 -27.80 -12.88
N LYS A 84 9.90 -28.66 -12.39
CA LYS A 84 8.50 -28.70 -12.81
C LYS A 84 7.66 -27.75 -11.97
N THR A 85 6.58 -27.23 -12.54
CA THR A 85 5.59 -26.45 -11.80
C THR A 85 4.45 -27.32 -11.28
N VAL A 86 3.89 -26.93 -10.14
CA VAL A 86 2.71 -27.54 -9.50
C VAL A 86 1.79 -26.44 -9.03
N SER A 87 0.49 -26.60 -9.26
CA SER A 87 -0.54 -25.73 -8.70
C SER A 87 -1.17 -26.34 -7.46
N LYS A 88 -1.46 -25.49 -6.46
CA LYS A 88 -2.25 -25.85 -5.27
C LYS A 88 -3.29 -24.76 -5.01
N SER A 89 -4.35 -25.10 -4.29
CA SER A 89 -5.43 -24.17 -3.96
C SER A 89 -5.83 -24.30 -2.50
N ARG A 90 -6.19 -23.18 -1.86
CA ARG A 90 -6.70 -23.16 -0.48
C ARG A 90 -7.65 -21.99 -0.25
N THR A 91 -8.70 -22.23 0.51
CA THR A 91 -9.63 -21.18 0.95
C THR A 91 -9.16 -20.57 2.27
N VAL A 92 -9.27 -19.25 2.38
CA VAL A 92 -8.82 -18.43 3.51
C VAL A 92 -9.96 -17.52 3.94
N ALA A 93 -10.26 -17.51 5.24
CA ALA A 93 -11.25 -16.63 5.83
C ALA A 93 -10.71 -15.19 5.96
N ALA A 94 -11.62 -14.22 6.04
CA ALA A 94 -11.26 -12.82 6.31
C ALA A 94 -10.47 -12.69 7.62
N SER A 95 -9.40 -11.91 7.58
CA SER A 95 -8.56 -11.55 8.75
C SER A 95 -9.31 -10.63 9.72
N THR A 96 -10.05 -9.66 9.17
CA THR A 96 -10.93 -8.75 9.91
C THR A 96 -12.11 -8.35 9.03
N THR A 97 -13.21 -7.92 9.65
CA THR A 97 -14.42 -7.45 8.94
C THR A 97 -14.96 -6.21 9.63
N SER A 98 -15.27 -5.18 8.84
CA SER A 98 -15.87 -3.91 9.29
C SER A 98 -17.13 -3.64 8.47
N GLY A 99 -18.31 -3.72 9.09
CA GLY A 99 -19.58 -3.74 8.35
C GLY A 99 -19.62 -4.97 7.44
N HIS A 100 -19.90 -4.77 6.15
CA HIS A 100 -19.83 -5.82 5.14
C HIS A 100 -18.51 -5.85 4.36
N VAL A 101 -17.50 -5.05 4.74
CA VAL A 101 -16.18 -5.08 4.10
C VAL A 101 -15.24 -6.01 4.88
N SER A 102 -14.76 -7.06 4.21
CA SER A 102 -13.79 -8.01 4.74
C SER A 102 -12.39 -7.72 4.22
N GLN A 103 -11.40 -7.77 5.11
CA GLN A 103 -9.98 -7.68 4.81
C GLN A 103 -9.36 -9.08 4.78
N PHE A 104 -8.54 -9.35 3.78
CA PHE A 104 -7.74 -10.56 3.64
C PHE A 104 -6.27 -10.19 3.69
N ASP A 105 -5.53 -10.85 4.58
CA ASP A 105 -4.07 -10.81 4.57
C ASP A 105 -3.58 -11.81 3.52
N VAL A 106 -3.01 -11.28 2.44
CA VAL A 106 -2.54 -12.05 1.29
C VAL A 106 -1.03 -11.85 1.09
N SER A 107 -0.33 -11.42 2.15
CA SER A 107 1.12 -11.26 2.15
C SER A 107 1.80 -12.57 1.70
N PRO A 108 2.85 -12.53 0.85
CA PRO A 108 3.41 -13.74 0.26
C PRO A 108 3.97 -14.74 1.27
N ASP A 109 4.48 -14.29 2.41
CA ASP A 109 4.93 -15.14 3.52
C ASP A 109 3.76 -15.87 4.21
N VAL A 110 2.65 -15.17 4.42
CA VAL A 110 1.40 -15.71 4.94
C VAL A 110 0.85 -16.74 3.97
N VAL A 111 0.77 -16.42 2.67
CA VAL A 111 0.36 -17.36 1.61
C VAL A 111 1.27 -18.59 1.59
N ALA A 112 2.59 -18.40 1.55
CA ALA A 112 3.56 -19.49 1.54
C ALA A 112 3.39 -20.45 2.72
N SER A 113 3.17 -19.91 3.92
CA SER A 113 2.98 -20.71 5.14
C SER A 113 1.77 -21.67 5.05
N MET A 114 0.80 -21.37 4.18
CA MET A 114 -0.40 -22.19 4.01
C MET A 114 -0.18 -23.45 3.16
N PHE A 115 0.90 -23.51 2.36
CA PHE A 115 1.04 -24.51 1.29
C PHE A 115 2.18 -25.52 1.48
N ASP A 116 2.88 -25.48 2.62
CA ASP A 116 4.05 -26.31 2.94
C ASP A 116 5.05 -26.38 1.77
N LEU A 117 5.89 -25.36 1.68
CA LEU A 117 6.79 -25.13 0.54
C LEU A 117 8.07 -25.97 0.58
N VAL A 118 8.11 -27.09 1.31
CA VAL A 118 9.32 -27.93 1.37
C VAL A 118 9.74 -28.37 -0.04
N GLY A 119 10.93 -27.94 -0.46
CA GLY A 119 11.49 -28.23 -1.78
C GLY A 119 10.82 -27.49 -2.94
N CYS A 120 10.01 -26.47 -2.66
CA CYS A 120 9.28 -25.68 -3.65
C CYS A 120 9.54 -24.17 -3.47
N GLU A 121 9.48 -23.42 -4.56
CA GLU A 121 9.46 -21.95 -4.55
C GLU A 121 8.10 -21.44 -5.03
N LEU A 122 7.56 -20.43 -4.36
CA LEU A 122 6.34 -19.75 -4.81
C LEU A 122 6.69 -18.81 -5.98
N LEU A 123 6.00 -18.95 -7.11
CA LEU A 123 6.22 -18.10 -8.30
C LEU A 123 5.15 -17.02 -8.43
N THR A 124 3.88 -17.42 -8.30
CA THR A 124 2.72 -16.52 -8.38
C THR A 124 1.58 -17.09 -7.57
N TYR A 125 0.67 -16.23 -7.15
CA TYR A 125 -0.60 -16.64 -6.59
C TYR A 125 -1.72 -15.72 -7.06
N THR A 126 -2.90 -16.28 -7.23
CA THR A 126 -4.12 -15.57 -7.58
C THR A 126 -5.11 -15.69 -6.43
N VAL A 127 -5.63 -14.56 -5.96
CA VAL A 127 -6.66 -14.49 -4.93
C VAL A 127 -7.99 -14.24 -5.62
N SER A 128 -9.00 -15.09 -5.36
CA SER A 128 -10.32 -14.99 -5.97
C SER A 128 -11.46 -15.03 -4.95
N ALA A 129 -12.54 -14.31 -5.23
CA ALA A 129 -13.79 -14.37 -4.47
C ALA A 129 -14.98 -14.12 -5.40
N GLY A 130 -15.66 -15.20 -5.81
CA GLY A 130 -16.68 -15.11 -6.86
C GLY A 130 -16.05 -14.77 -8.20
N GLN A 131 -16.43 -13.63 -8.78
CA GLN A 131 -15.84 -13.14 -10.04
C GLN A 131 -14.61 -12.23 -9.84
N ARG A 132 -14.28 -11.89 -8.58
CA ARG A 132 -13.11 -11.08 -8.24
C ARG A 132 -11.85 -11.91 -8.41
N SER A 133 -10.81 -11.29 -8.97
CA SER A 133 -9.50 -11.92 -9.13
C SER A 133 -8.40 -10.87 -9.02
N GLN A 134 -7.36 -11.17 -8.23
CA GLN A 134 -6.13 -10.37 -8.15
C GLN A 134 -4.93 -11.30 -8.18
N THR A 135 -4.01 -11.06 -9.11
CA THR A 135 -2.81 -11.88 -9.30
C THR A 135 -1.58 -11.15 -8.75
N TYR A 136 -0.72 -11.91 -8.08
CA TYR A 136 0.55 -11.44 -7.56
C TYR A 136 1.69 -12.25 -8.15
N LEU A 137 2.72 -11.54 -8.61
CA LEU A 137 3.95 -12.12 -9.16
C LEU A 137 5.08 -11.96 -8.16
N LEU A 138 5.75 -13.05 -7.78
CA LEU A 138 6.91 -12.96 -6.91
C LEU A 138 8.15 -12.58 -7.72
N ASP A 139 8.70 -11.40 -7.42
CA ASP A 139 9.93 -10.90 -8.04
C ASP A 139 11.08 -10.93 -7.02
N GLN A 140 11.83 -12.02 -7.01
CA GLN A 140 12.99 -12.20 -6.11
C GLN A 140 14.09 -11.14 -6.30
N GLN A 141 14.11 -10.40 -7.42
CA GLN A 141 15.10 -9.31 -7.58
C GLN A 141 14.78 -8.14 -6.64
N LEU A 142 13.51 -7.92 -6.33
CA LEU A 142 13.08 -6.87 -5.42
C LEU A 142 13.49 -7.15 -3.96
N ASP A 143 13.76 -8.41 -3.58
CA ASP A 143 14.29 -8.75 -2.25
C ASP A 143 15.74 -8.26 -2.05
N ARG A 144 16.49 -8.07 -3.13
CA ARG A 144 17.89 -7.61 -3.07
C ARG A 144 18.00 -6.12 -2.72
N MET A 145 16.90 -5.39 -2.83
CA MET A 145 16.85 -3.95 -2.59
C MET A 145 15.67 -3.64 -1.67
N PRO A 146 15.89 -3.63 -0.33
CA PRO A 146 14.82 -3.36 0.61
C PRO A 146 14.18 -2.00 0.29
N PRO A 147 12.84 -1.93 0.27
CA PRO A 147 12.13 -0.73 -0.10
C PRO A 147 12.35 0.39 0.93
N SER A 148 12.52 1.63 0.45
CA SER A 148 12.66 2.81 1.29
C SER A 148 12.06 4.05 0.60
N PRO A 149 10.97 4.63 1.11
CA PRO A 149 10.12 4.13 2.21
C PRO A 149 9.19 2.98 1.78
N VAL A 150 8.52 2.39 2.76
CA VAL A 150 7.22 1.72 2.57
C VAL A 150 6.13 2.66 3.06
N LEU A 151 5.11 2.87 2.24
CA LEU A 151 3.98 3.75 2.53
C LEU A 151 2.71 2.93 2.66
N LEU A 152 1.96 3.16 3.73
CA LEU A 152 0.58 2.73 3.90
C LEU A 152 -0.31 3.93 3.62
N PHE A 153 -1.25 3.78 2.68
CA PHE A 153 -2.18 4.84 2.30
C PHE A 153 -3.62 4.33 2.25
N THR A 154 -4.58 5.24 2.35
CA THR A 154 -6.00 4.92 2.15
C THR A 154 -6.40 5.20 0.70
N ASN A 155 -6.84 4.17 -0.01
CA ASN A 155 -7.23 4.27 -1.42
C ASN A 155 -8.62 4.92 -1.62
N SER A 156 -9.06 5.03 -2.87
CA SER A 156 -10.34 5.65 -3.23
C SER A 156 -11.57 4.94 -2.67
N PHE A 157 -11.46 3.70 -2.19
CA PHE A 157 -12.56 2.96 -1.55
C PHE A 157 -12.51 3.00 -0.02
N GLY A 158 -11.54 3.73 0.55
CA GLY A 158 -11.37 3.83 2.00
C GLY A 158 -10.59 2.67 2.61
N CYS A 159 -9.99 1.80 1.79
CA CYS A 159 -9.23 0.63 2.20
C CYS A 159 -7.72 0.93 2.23
N GLU A 160 -6.98 0.22 3.08
CA GLU A 160 -5.54 0.48 3.22
C GLU A 160 -4.70 -0.37 2.29
N GLU A 161 -3.78 0.26 1.57
CA GLU A 161 -2.88 -0.40 0.64
C GLU A 161 -1.43 0.05 0.83
N PHE A 162 -0.49 -0.79 0.37
CA PHE A 162 0.94 -0.59 0.54
C PHE A 162 1.61 -0.25 -0.79
N ILE A 163 2.40 0.83 -0.80
CA ILE A 163 3.38 1.13 -1.86
C ILE A 163 4.79 0.96 -1.32
N TYR A 164 5.58 0.19 -2.07
CA TYR A 164 6.98 -0.09 -1.80
C TYR A 164 7.85 0.74 -2.74
N CYS A 165 8.67 1.64 -2.19
CA CYS A 165 9.57 2.45 -3.00
C CYS A 165 10.92 1.75 -3.17
N ASN A 166 11.19 1.21 -4.36
CA ASN A 166 12.45 0.52 -4.66
C ASN A 166 13.44 1.39 -5.48
N GLY A 167 13.06 2.63 -5.79
CA GLY A 167 13.89 3.57 -6.54
C GLY A 167 14.85 4.37 -5.66
N LEU A 168 15.24 5.55 -6.16
CA LEU A 168 16.05 6.50 -5.43
C LEU A 168 15.32 6.99 -4.17
N HIS A 169 16.01 7.01 -3.04
CA HIS A 169 15.57 7.69 -1.83
C HIS A 169 16.63 8.69 -1.37
N LYS A 170 16.24 9.96 -1.26
CA LYS A 170 17.10 11.08 -0.89
C LYS A 170 16.52 11.80 0.32
N LYS A 171 17.39 12.19 1.24
CA LYS A 171 17.04 13.02 2.41
C LYS A 171 17.74 14.36 2.28
N GLU A 172 16.97 15.44 2.35
CA GLU A 172 17.48 16.80 2.40
C GLU A 172 17.04 17.49 3.69
N SER A 173 17.92 18.31 4.27
CA SER A 173 17.61 19.08 5.48
C SER A 173 18.08 20.52 5.29
N LYS A 174 17.11 21.43 5.19
CA LYS A 174 17.31 22.87 5.03
C LYS A 174 17.12 23.52 6.39
N TYR A 175 18.01 24.42 6.77
CA TYR A 175 17.98 25.07 8.08
C TYR A 175 17.89 26.59 7.92
N ASN A 176 16.76 27.14 8.31
CA ASN A 176 16.56 28.59 8.39
C ASN A 176 17.09 29.06 9.75
N ARG A 177 18.07 29.97 9.74
CA ARG A 177 18.73 30.48 10.96
C ARG A 177 18.57 31.99 11.04
N GLU A 178 18.05 32.47 12.17
CA GLU A 178 18.06 33.89 12.49
C GLU A 178 19.20 34.18 13.46
N THR A 179 19.98 35.20 13.12
CA THR A 179 21.17 35.60 13.87
C THR A 179 21.02 36.99 14.47
N ALA A 180 21.54 37.17 15.68
CA ALA A 180 21.64 38.48 16.31
C ALA A 180 22.92 38.57 17.14
N ARG A 181 23.42 39.79 17.36
CA ARG A 181 24.60 40.05 18.18
C ARG A 181 24.17 40.45 19.59
N PHE A 182 24.51 39.64 20.57
CA PHE A 182 24.28 39.92 21.99
C PHE A 182 25.64 40.00 22.69
N ILE A 183 25.90 41.11 23.39
CA ILE A 183 27.15 41.32 24.16
C ILE A 183 28.39 41.05 23.29
N ALA A 184 28.47 41.73 22.15
CA ALA A 184 29.52 41.57 21.14
C ALA A 184 29.68 40.15 20.53
N LYS A 185 28.87 39.15 20.90
CA LYS A 185 28.90 37.79 20.33
C LYS A 185 27.75 37.58 19.35
N LEU A 186 28.07 37.13 18.13
CA LEU A 186 27.06 36.72 17.14
C LEU A 186 26.53 35.34 17.51
N ARG A 187 25.21 35.16 17.57
CA ARG A 187 24.56 33.89 17.90
C ARG A 187 23.35 33.64 16.99
N ASN A 188 23.13 32.38 16.63
CA ASN A 188 21.83 31.92 16.16
C ASN A 188 20.88 31.87 17.36
N TYR A 189 19.70 32.48 17.26
CA TYR A 189 18.71 32.44 18.34
C TYR A 189 17.40 31.76 17.92
N SER A 190 17.14 31.65 16.61
CA SER A 190 16.06 30.84 16.04
C SER A 190 16.64 29.94 14.96
N ILE A 191 16.32 28.66 15.02
CA ILE A 191 16.72 27.64 14.04
C ILE A 191 15.49 26.81 13.73
N VAL A 192 15.05 26.84 12.47
CA VAL A 192 13.95 26.02 11.97
C VAL A 192 14.51 25.03 10.94
N GLU A 193 14.35 23.74 11.21
CA GLU A 193 14.72 22.66 10.29
C GLU A 193 13.51 22.29 9.42
N ASN A 194 13.70 22.35 8.10
CA ASN A 194 12.79 21.79 7.11
C ASN A 194 13.45 20.54 6.53
N ARG A 195 12.87 19.38 6.84
CA ARG A 195 13.36 18.08 6.38
C ARG A 195 12.41 17.51 5.34
N GLU A 196 12.96 17.23 4.16
CA GLU A 196 12.24 16.72 2.99
C GLU A 196 12.90 15.41 2.55
N PHE A 197 12.09 14.51 2.03
CA PHE A 197 12.52 13.23 1.48
C PHE A 197 12.02 13.14 0.05
N THR A 198 12.91 12.83 -0.89
CA THR A 198 12.52 12.46 -2.26
C THR A 198 12.55 10.95 -2.34
N ALA A 199 11.45 10.35 -2.77
CA ALA A 199 11.35 8.91 -3.00
C ALA A 199 10.90 8.63 -4.42
N ASN A 200 11.37 7.50 -4.95
CA ASN A 200 10.94 6.98 -6.23
C ASN A 200 10.44 5.53 -6.06
N THR A 201 9.32 5.21 -6.70
CA THR A 201 8.70 3.86 -6.61
C THR A 201 9.61 2.75 -7.13
N GLY A 202 10.57 3.08 -7.99
CA GLY A 202 11.17 2.15 -8.92
C GLY A 202 10.24 1.91 -10.10
N TYR A 203 10.72 1.12 -11.06
CA TYR A 203 9.92 0.75 -12.22
C TYR A 203 8.67 -0.02 -11.81
N LEU A 204 7.54 0.33 -12.41
CA LEU A 204 6.22 -0.26 -12.26
C LEU A 204 5.82 -0.94 -13.57
N ASN A 205 4.96 -1.96 -13.50
CA ASN A 205 4.22 -2.37 -14.69
C ASN A 205 3.03 -1.39 -14.92
N GLU A 206 2.31 -1.55 -16.04
CA GLU A 206 1.21 -0.64 -16.41
C GLU A 206 0.10 -0.59 -15.35
N ALA A 207 -0.37 -1.76 -14.89
CA ALA A 207 -1.41 -1.85 -13.87
C ALA A 207 -0.99 -1.25 -12.52
N GLU A 208 0.27 -1.46 -12.12
CA GLU A 208 0.85 -0.88 -10.92
C GLU A 208 1.01 0.63 -11.04
N ALA A 209 1.33 1.16 -12.24
CA ALA A 209 1.46 2.59 -12.46
C ALA A 209 0.10 3.30 -12.33
N ASP A 210 -0.93 2.78 -13.00
CA ASP A 210 -2.30 3.33 -12.92
C ASP A 210 -2.85 3.29 -11.47
N TRP A 211 -2.54 2.22 -10.74
CA TRP A 211 -2.89 2.10 -9.33
C TRP A 211 -2.07 3.00 -8.42
N ALA A 212 -0.76 3.13 -8.64
CA ALA A 212 0.12 3.91 -7.76
C ALA A 212 -0.22 5.41 -7.75
N ASP A 213 -0.90 5.92 -8.78
CA ASP A 213 -1.45 7.27 -8.80
C ASP A 213 -2.48 7.52 -7.67
N GLU A 214 -3.09 6.47 -7.11
CA GLU A 214 -3.96 6.58 -5.94
C GLU A 214 -3.23 7.18 -4.74
N LEU A 215 -1.92 6.96 -4.61
CA LEU A 215 -1.11 7.52 -3.53
C LEU A 215 -1.22 9.04 -3.47
N PHE A 216 -1.24 9.69 -4.63
CA PHE A 216 -1.25 11.14 -4.73
C PHE A 216 -2.66 11.73 -4.50
N ARG A 217 -3.69 10.89 -4.55
CA ARG A 217 -5.07 11.22 -4.17
C ARG A 217 -5.38 10.90 -2.70
N ALA A 218 -4.51 10.13 -2.04
CA ALA A 218 -4.73 9.69 -0.67
C ALA A 218 -4.65 10.86 0.31
N GLU A 219 -5.69 11.01 1.14
CA GLU A 219 -5.72 12.03 2.21
C GLU A 219 -4.83 11.67 3.40
N GLU A 220 -4.65 10.37 3.66
CA GLU A 220 -3.86 9.87 4.78
C GLU A 220 -2.81 8.89 4.26
N VAL A 221 -1.55 9.25 4.51
CA VAL A 221 -0.37 8.45 4.18
C VAL A 221 0.51 8.38 5.42
N CYS A 222 0.95 7.18 5.79
CA CYS A 222 1.94 7.00 6.85
C CYS A 222 3.07 6.07 6.39
N LEU A 223 4.22 6.21 7.05
CA LEU A 223 5.28 5.22 6.89
C LEU A 223 4.81 3.87 7.44
N TRP A 224 5.22 2.78 6.80
CA TRP A 224 5.16 1.44 7.35
C TRP A 224 6.57 1.01 7.76
N VAL A 225 6.76 0.68 9.03
CA VAL A 225 8.07 0.38 9.60
C VAL A 225 7.94 -0.83 10.52
N ASP A 226 8.73 -1.86 10.28
CA ASP A 226 8.81 -3.07 11.12
C ASP A 226 7.43 -3.70 11.43
N GLY A 227 6.54 -3.78 10.44
CA GLY A 227 5.20 -4.37 10.60
C GLY A 227 4.18 -3.50 11.34
N HIS A 228 4.47 -2.21 11.52
CA HIS A 228 3.59 -1.29 12.25
C HIS A 228 3.43 0.05 11.52
N ARG A 229 2.30 0.72 11.78
CA ARG A 229 2.09 2.10 11.35
C ARG A 229 3.10 3.01 12.02
N GLY A 230 3.91 3.67 11.20
CA GLY A 230 4.87 4.67 11.59
C GLY A 230 4.27 6.08 11.60
N LYS A 231 5.11 7.07 11.31
CA LYS A 231 4.72 8.48 11.30
C LYS A 231 3.89 8.81 10.06
N ASN A 232 2.87 9.65 10.23
CA ASN A 232 2.17 10.26 9.11
C ASN A 232 3.11 11.15 8.30
N VAL A 233 2.91 11.18 7.00
CA VAL A 233 3.68 11.98 6.06
C VAL A 233 2.75 12.87 5.24
N VAL A 234 3.28 13.99 4.78
CA VAL A 234 2.63 14.88 3.82
C VAL A 234 3.42 14.82 2.54
N ILE A 235 2.78 14.43 1.45
CA ILE A 235 3.34 14.53 0.09
C ILE A 235 3.15 15.98 -0.36
N SER A 236 4.25 16.67 -0.64
CA SER A 236 4.26 18.09 -1.00
C SER A 236 4.44 18.34 -2.49
N ASP A 237 5.02 17.38 -3.20
CA ASP A 237 5.22 17.44 -4.64
C ASP A 237 5.23 16.01 -5.21
N SER A 238 4.77 15.84 -6.45
CA SER A 238 4.71 14.55 -7.13
C SER A 238 4.82 14.75 -8.63
N LYS A 239 5.70 13.99 -9.25
CA LYS A 239 5.83 13.89 -10.69
C LYS A 239 5.28 12.54 -11.15
N SER A 240 4.00 12.55 -11.53
CA SER A 240 3.36 11.41 -12.22
C SER A 240 3.37 11.69 -13.73
N GLU A 241 4.32 11.08 -14.43
CA GLU A 241 4.40 11.11 -15.89
C GLU A 241 4.51 9.67 -16.40
N ILE A 242 3.45 9.17 -17.02
CA ILE A 242 3.46 7.90 -17.76
C ILE A 242 3.57 8.22 -19.25
N SER A 243 4.44 7.51 -19.96
CA SER A 243 4.64 7.67 -21.40
C SER A 243 4.56 6.33 -22.10
N ASN A 244 4.01 6.31 -23.31
CA ASN A 244 3.97 5.14 -24.18
C ASN A 244 5.22 5.03 -25.08
N ALA A 245 6.27 5.81 -24.80
CA ALA A 245 7.54 5.70 -25.48
C ALA A 245 8.19 4.33 -25.19
N ASN A 246 8.80 3.72 -26.20
CA ASN A 246 9.31 2.34 -26.13
C ASN A 246 10.50 2.16 -25.17
N ASP A 247 11.10 3.25 -24.71
CA ASP A 247 12.22 3.31 -23.77
C ASP A 247 11.82 3.86 -22.39
N ASN A 248 10.53 4.12 -22.16
CA ASN A 248 10.00 4.59 -20.89
C ASN A 248 9.35 3.44 -20.12
N MET A 249 9.82 3.21 -18.90
CA MET A 249 9.16 2.30 -17.97
C MET A 249 8.63 3.14 -16.80
N PRO A 250 7.34 3.05 -16.46
CA PRO A 250 6.72 4.00 -15.55
C PRO A 250 7.34 3.91 -14.17
N SER A 251 7.58 5.05 -13.56
CA SER A 251 8.00 5.19 -12.16
C SER A 251 7.59 6.57 -11.68
N PHE A 252 7.27 6.70 -10.40
CA PHE A 252 6.89 7.99 -9.84
C PHE A 252 7.92 8.48 -8.86
N GLU A 253 8.28 9.75 -8.98
CA GLU A 253 9.09 10.47 -8.02
C GLU A 253 8.22 11.48 -7.27
N PHE A 254 8.37 11.53 -5.96
CA PHE A 254 7.60 12.45 -5.12
C PHE A 254 8.42 12.90 -3.92
N VAL A 255 8.03 14.04 -3.37
CA VAL A 255 8.63 14.65 -2.18
C VAL A 255 7.65 14.56 -1.03
N TYR A 256 8.12 14.08 0.12
CA TYR A 256 7.33 14.03 1.34
C TYR A 256 8.10 14.56 2.55
N SER A 257 7.36 14.92 3.59
CA SER A 257 7.88 15.30 4.91
C SER A 257 7.06 14.65 6.02
N TYR A 258 7.59 14.62 7.25
CA TYR A 258 6.81 14.14 8.39
C TYR A 258 5.69 15.13 8.73
N ALA A 259 4.49 14.63 9.00
CA ALA A 259 3.33 15.42 9.43
C ALA A 259 3.41 15.82 10.91
N GLN A 260 4.55 16.36 11.36
CA GLN A 260 4.78 16.73 12.76
C GLN A 260 5.70 17.95 12.86
N ARG A 261 5.62 18.68 13.97
CA ARG A 261 6.44 19.87 14.19
C ARG A 261 7.94 19.58 14.39
N ILE A 262 8.29 18.43 14.97
CA ILE A 262 9.68 18.09 15.31
C ILE A 262 10.26 17.20 14.21
N HIS A 263 11.08 17.78 13.33
CA HIS A 263 11.66 17.06 12.19
C HIS A 263 12.96 16.32 12.54
N ASN A 264 13.60 16.71 13.66
CA ASN A 264 14.75 16.01 14.21
C ASN A 264 14.33 14.72 14.93
N VAL A 265 13.97 13.72 14.13
CA VAL A 265 13.62 12.38 14.63
C VAL A 265 14.90 11.56 14.77
N MET A 266 15.15 11.06 15.98
CA MET A 266 16.12 9.98 16.20
C MET A 266 15.47 8.66 15.81
N GLN A 267 16.03 7.97 14.83
CA GLN A 267 15.71 6.57 14.57
C GLN A 267 16.59 5.74 15.52
N VAL A 268 15.95 5.05 16.47
CA VAL A 268 16.64 4.23 17.47
C VAL A 268 17.02 2.86 16.89
N VAL A 269 16.40 2.47 15.77
CA VAL A 269 16.65 1.24 15.02
C VAL A 269 17.04 1.65 13.60
N HIS A 270 18.24 1.27 13.18
CA HIS A 270 18.78 1.48 11.83
C HIS A 270 18.41 0.22 11.01
N ALA A 271 17.82 0.35 9.81
CA ALA A 271 17.47 -0.77 8.90
C ALA A 271 17.35 -0.30 7.42
N GLY A 272 18.09 -0.92 6.48
CA GLY A 272 18.17 -0.66 5.01
C GLY A 272 19.01 0.52 4.41
N ARG A 273 19.98 0.28 3.49
CA ARG A 273 20.95 1.13 2.71
C ARG A 273 21.57 2.43 3.29
N VAL A 274 22.88 2.43 3.62
CA VAL A 274 23.65 3.39 4.49
C VAL A 274 22.98 3.58 5.86
N PHE A 275 21.67 3.57 5.82
CA PHE A 275 20.70 3.04 6.75
C PHE A 275 20.60 1.48 6.77
N ASP A 276 21.49 0.65 6.14
CA ASP A 276 21.38 -0.86 6.01
C ASP A 276 21.86 -1.70 7.19
N ASN A 277 21.20 -2.85 7.43
CA ASN A 277 21.57 -3.89 8.40
C ASN A 277 22.25 -5.12 7.78
N THR A 278 22.61 -5.09 6.50
CA THR A 278 23.56 -6.06 5.95
C THR A 278 25.00 -5.65 6.29
N PHE A 279 25.34 -5.72 7.58
CA PHE A 279 26.74 -5.84 7.99
C PHE A 279 27.17 -7.26 7.63
N ASP A 280 28.09 -7.38 6.68
CA ASP A 280 28.73 -8.64 6.34
C ASP A 280 29.62 -9.08 7.53
N SER A 281 29.23 -10.16 8.21
CA SER A 281 29.99 -10.75 9.32
C SER A 281 31.06 -11.74 8.85
N THR A 282 31.44 -11.76 7.56
CA THR A 282 32.47 -12.66 7.02
C THR A 282 33.87 -12.06 6.92
N PHE A 283 34.12 -10.89 7.52
CA PHE A 283 35.49 -10.43 7.76
C PHE A 283 36.14 -11.25 8.89
N GLU A 284 36.67 -12.42 8.54
CA GLU A 284 37.85 -13.04 9.19
C GLU A 284 39.14 -12.59 8.50
#